data_AF-A0A7J9Q2D8-F1
#
_entry.id   AF-A0A7J9Q2D8-F1
#
_cell.length_a   1.000
_cell.length_b   1.000
_cell.length_c   1.000
_cell.angle_alpha   90.00
_cell.angle_beta   90.00
_cell.angle_gamma   90.00
#
_symmetry.space_group_name_H-M   'P 1'
#
loop_
_entity.id
_entity.type
_entity.pdbx_description
1 polymer ?
#
loop_
_entity_poly.entity_id
_entity_poly.type
_entity_poly.pdbx_seq_one_letter_code
_entity_poly.pdbx_strand_id
1 'polypeptide(L)'
;MQGTKLQEADNSKKFMDASLARKLGVLEKELTDIQSDIEQRTLLHNVLANDIGAKIVACESEIRGFGGWNAESIYEKRISAFEKEISDFKRELRVEGLSYWRDTSRLRESMRRVLREIWQIQGRKAFLTDYLDKLTGIEW
;
A
#
# COMPACT_ATOMS: atom_id res chain seq x y z
N MET A 1 -12.40 29.28 -45.87
CA MET A 1 -12.94 28.75 -44.60
C MET A 1 -12.33 27.42 -44.15
N GLN A 2 -11.46 26.74 -44.93
CA GLN A 2 -10.79 25.50 -44.47
C GLN A 2 -9.66 25.74 -43.44
N GLY A 3 -8.94 26.87 -43.52
CA GLY A 3 -7.82 27.17 -42.61
C GLY A 3 -8.21 27.41 -41.14
N THR A 4 -9.40 27.96 -40.88
CA THR A 4 -9.88 28.20 -39.50
C THR A 4 -10.28 26.91 -38.77
N LYS A 5 -10.84 25.93 -39.48
CA LYS A 5 -11.25 24.64 -38.90
C LYS A 5 -10.06 23.77 -38.46
N LEU A 6 -8.96 23.79 -39.22
CA LEU A 6 -7.72 23.10 -38.86
C LEU A 6 -7.09 23.72 -37.60
N GLN A 7 -7.09 25.05 -37.49
CA GLN A 7 -6.53 25.75 -36.34
C GLN A 7 -7.37 25.57 -35.05
N GLU A 8 -8.70 25.46 -35.18
CA GLU A 8 -9.60 25.10 -34.07
C GLU A 8 -9.38 23.66 -33.59
N ALA A 9 -9.12 22.72 -34.51
CA ALA A 9 -8.80 21.33 -34.18
C ALA A 9 -7.45 21.22 -33.44
N ASP A 10 -6.42 21.95 -33.88
CA ASP A 10 -5.10 21.98 -33.22
C ASP A 10 -5.15 22.57 -31.82
N ASN A 11 -5.91 23.65 -31.63
CA ASN A 11 -6.11 24.26 -30.31
C ASN A 11 -6.87 23.32 -29.37
N SER A 12 -7.86 22.59 -29.90
CA SER A 12 -8.62 21.58 -29.14
C SER A 12 -7.74 20.39 -28.73
N LYS A 13 -6.86 19.92 -29.62
CA LYS A 13 -5.86 18.87 -29.33
C LYS A 13 -4.95 19.29 -28.17
N LYS A 14 -4.36 20.49 -28.26
CA LYS A 14 -3.48 21.03 -27.20
C LYS A 14 -4.18 21.16 -25.85
N PHE A 15 -5.43 21.62 -25.84
CA PHE A 15 -6.20 21.73 -24.60
C PHE A 15 -6.49 20.35 -23.99
N MET A 16 -6.92 19.38 -24.80
CA MET A 16 -7.18 18.01 -24.34
C MET A 16 -5.92 17.34 -23.81
N ASP A 17 -4.79 17.46 -24.52
CA ASP A 17 -3.50 16.92 -24.07
C ASP A 17 -3.06 17.51 -22.73
N ALA A 18 -3.15 18.83 -22.58
CA ALA A 18 -2.82 19.51 -21.32
C ALA A 18 -3.76 19.12 -20.17
N SER A 19 -5.04 18.83 -20.45
CA SER A 19 -6.00 18.36 -19.45
C SER A 19 -5.72 16.92 -19.03
N LEU A 20 -5.44 16.03 -19.99
CA LEU A 20 -5.12 14.62 -19.72
C LEU A 20 -3.78 14.48 -18.99
N ALA A 21 -2.78 15.28 -19.35
CA ALA A 21 -1.48 15.31 -18.66
C ALA A 21 -1.62 15.77 -17.20
N ARG A 22 -2.43 16.80 -16.93
CA ARG A 22 -2.73 17.22 -15.54
C ARG A 22 -3.41 16.11 -14.75
N LYS A 23 -4.39 15.43 -15.34
CA LYS A 23 -5.07 14.31 -14.68
C LYS A 23 -4.12 13.14 -14.40
N LEU A 24 -3.24 12.81 -15.35
CA LEU A 24 -2.19 11.80 -15.15
C LEU A 24 -1.27 12.17 -13.99
N GLY A 25 -0.78 13.41 -13.95
CA GLY A 25 0.11 13.83 -12.86
C GLY A 25 -0.52 13.73 -11.46
N VAL A 26 -1.84 13.99 -11.35
CA VAL A 26 -2.57 13.79 -10.08
C VAL A 26 -2.63 12.31 -9.70
N LEU A 27 -2.95 11.43 -10.65
CA LEU A 27 -3.05 9.99 -10.40
C LEU A 27 -1.67 9.34 -10.14
N GLU A 28 -0.62 9.80 -10.82
CA GLU A 28 0.75 9.35 -10.57
C GLU A 28 1.22 9.75 -9.17
N LYS A 29 0.89 10.96 -8.72
CA LYS A 29 1.14 11.37 -7.35
C LYS A 29 0.36 10.51 -6.35
N GLU A 30 -0.93 10.30 -6.57
CA GLU A 30 -1.76 9.42 -5.72
C GLU A 30 -1.19 8.00 -5.64
N LEU A 31 -0.66 7.48 -6.76
CA LEU A 31 0.02 6.19 -6.79
C LEU A 31 1.26 6.17 -5.88
N THR A 32 2.10 7.21 -5.96
CA THR A 32 3.28 7.35 -5.10
C THR A 32 2.91 7.49 -3.62
N ASP A 33 1.86 8.26 -3.32
CA ASP A 33 1.37 8.44 -1.95
C ASP A 33 0.90 7.09 -1.36
N ILE A 34 0.11 6.32 -2.12
CA ILE A 34 -0.33 4.97 -1.70
C ILE A 34 0.86 4.01 -1.50
N GLN A 35 1.89 4.09 -2.36
CA GLN A 35 3.10 3.28 -2.18
C GLN A 35 3.81 3.63 -0.88
N SER A 36 3.96 4.92 -0.58
CA SER A 36 4.55 5.37 0.69
C SER A 36 3.74 4.90 1.90
N ASP A 37 2.41 4.96 1.83
CA ASP A 37 1.53 4.48 2.91
C ASP A 37 1.70 2.97 3.16
N ILE A 38 1.87 2.17 2.11
CA ILE A 38 2.14 0.72 2.24
C ILE A 38 3.49 0.49 2.93
N GLU A 39 4.53 1.23 2.55
CA GLU A 39 5.87 1.12 3.15
C GLU A 39 5.84 1.51 4.63
N GLN A 40 5.21 2.63 4.97
CA GLN A 40 5.06 3.09 6.35
C GLN A 40 4.27 2.09 7.20
N ARG A 41 3.17 1.54 6.68
CA ARG A 41 2.38 0.54 7.39
C ARG A 41 3.15 -0.78 7.61
N THR A 42 4.00 -1.15 6.66
CA THR A 42 4.90 -2.31 6.74
C THR A 42 5.98 -2.09 7.79
N LEU A 43 6.58 -0.90 7.84
CA LEU A 43 7.56 -0.55 8.86
C LEU A 43 6.94 -0.62 10.26
N LEU A 44 5.76 -0.01 10.44
CA LEU A 44 5.03 -0.05 11.71
C LEU A 44 4.72 -1.48 12.15
N HIS A 45 4.24 -2.32 11.23
CA HIS A 45 3.98 -3.73 11.49
C HIS A 45 5.23 -4.45 12.00
N ASN A 46 6.36 -4.27 11.31
CA ASN A 46 7.61 -4.92 11.66
C ASN A 46 8.14 -4.45 13.03
N VAL A 47 8.04 -3.15 13.34
CA VAL A 47 8.43 -2.61 14.64
C VAL A 47 7.60 -3.22 15.76
N LEU A 48 6.27 -3.26 15.61
CA LEU A 48 5.37 -3.86 16.61
C LEU A 48 5.60 -5.37 16.76
N ALA A 49 5.74 -6.09 15.64
CA ALA A 49 5.99 -7.53 15.66
C ALA A 49 7.31 -7.88 16.36
N ASN A 50 8.36 -7.09 16.12
CA ASN A 50 9.66 -7.27 16.76
C ASN A 50 9.62 -6.96 18.25
N ASP A 51 8.95 -5.87 18.66
CA ASP A 51 8.79 -5.52 20.08
C ASP A 51 8.02 -6.61 20.85
N ILE A 52 6.89 -7.06 20.30
CA ILE A 52 6.10 -8.15 20.90
C ILE A 52 6.91 -9.47 20.91
N GLY A 53 7.63 -9.77 19.84
CA GLY A 53 8.51 -10.94 19.76
C GLY A 53 9.59 -10.91 20.84
N ALA A 54 10.22 -9.77 21.08
CA ALA A 54 11.22 -9.60 22.14
C ALA A 54 10.61 -9.80 23.54
N LYS A 55 9.39 -9.28 23.79
CA LYS A 55 8.67 -9.50 25.05
C LYS A 55 8.36 -10.97 25.31
N ILE A 56 7.93 -11.70 24.28
CA ILE A 56 7.69 -13.16 24.38
C ILE A 56 8.99 -13.88 24.76
N VAL A 57 10.09 -13.59 24.06
CA VAL A 57 11.40 -14.20 24.35
C VAL A 57 11.86 -13.89 25.78
N ALA A 58 11.63 -12.68 26.28
CA ALA A 58 11.96 -12.31 27.65
C ALA A 58 11.16 -13.16 28.66
N CYS A 59 9.84 -13.26 28.51
CA CYS A 59 9.01 -14.11 29.37
C CYS A 59 9.42 -15.59 29.31
N GLU A 60 9.73 -16.12 28.12
CA GLU A 60 10.21 -17.50 27.96
C GLU A 60 11.57 -17.72 28.66
N SER A 61 12.46 -16.74 28.61
CA SER A 61 13.75 -16.80 29.32
C SER A 61 13.56 -16.83 30.83
N GLU A 62 12.63 -16.01 31.36
CA GLU A 62 12.27 -16.02 32.78
C GLU A 62 11.71 -17.39 33.20
N ILE A 63 10.79 -17.96 32.41
CA ILE A 63 10.24 -19.31 32.65
C ILE A 63 11.35 -20.36 32.73
N ARG A 64 12.27 -20.37 31.77
CA ARG A 64 13.42 -21.30 31.76
C ARG A 64 14.33 -21.11 32.98
N GLY A 65 14.47 -19.88 33.46
CA GLY A 65 15.21 -19.55 34.68
C GLY A 65 14.65 -20.21 35.94
N PHE A 66 13.34 -20.49 35.99
CA PHE A 66 12.71 -21.22 37.11
C PHE A 66 12.88 -22.74 37.02
N GLY A 67 13.27 -23.31 35.87
CA GLY A 67 13.39 -24.76 35.63
C GLY A 67 14.59 -25.44 36.29
N GLY A 68 15.38 -24.74 37.09
CA GLY A 68 16.50 -25.30 37.85
C GLY A 68 16.05 -26.06 39.10
N TRP A 69 15.86 -27.38 38.98
CA TRP A 69 15.78 -28.43 40.02
C TRP A 69 14.95 -28.07 41.28
N ASN A 70 13.72 -28.59 41.35
CA ASN A 70 12.77 -28.57 42.49
C ASN A 70 12.04 -27.25 42.80
N ALA A 71 12.07 -26.27 41.89
CA ALA A 71 11.43 -24.96 42.12
C ALA A 71 10.00 -24.84 41.53
N GLU A 72 9.53 -25.84 40.77
CA GLU A 72 8.26 -25.78 40.03
C GLU A 72 7.04 -25.51 40.93
N SER A 73 6.98 -26.04 42.16
CA SER A 73 5.86 -25.78 43.08
C SER A 73 5.92 -24.41 43.77
N ILE A 74 7.12 -23.82 43.93
CA ILE A 74 7.30 -22.52 44.59
C ILE A 74 6.97 -21.38 43.63
N TYR A 75 7.29 -21.54 42.34
CA TYR A 75 7.13 -20.51 41.33
C TYR A 75 5.96 -20.74 40.36
N GLU A 76 5.14 -21.77 40.57
CA GLU A 76 4.01 -22.14 39.70
C GLU A 76 3.11 -20.95 39.34
N LYS A 77 2.74 -20.13 40.34
CA LYS A 77 1.92 -18.93 40.11
C LYS A 77 2.60 -17.90 39.21
N ARG A 78 3.92 -17.77 39.31
CA ARG A 78 4.70 -16.81 38.53
C ARG A 78 4.96 -17.32 37.12
N ILE A 79 5.23 -18.62 36.97
CA ILE A 79 5.31 -19.29 35.66
C ILE A 79 3.98 -19.14 34.94
N SER A 80 2.86 -19.45 35.59
CA SER A 80 1.52 -19.30 35.02
C SER A 80 1.20 -17.84 34.62
N ALA A 81 1.67 -16.85 35.39
CA ALA A 81 1.54 -15.45 35.02
C ALA A 81 2.30 -15.12 33.73
N PHE A 82 3.55 -15.58 33.60
CA PHE A 82 4.34 -15.42 32.37
C PHE A 82 3.73 -16.15 31.18
N GLU A 83 3.20 -17.36 31.36
CA GLU A 83 2.50 -18.09 30.29
C GLU A 83 1.26 -17.34 29.81
N LYS A 84 0.53 -16.72 30.73
CA LYS A 84 -0.60 -15.85 30.40
C LYS A 84 -0.15 -14.62 29.62
N GLU A 85 0.91 -13.95 30.05
CA GLU A 85 1.50 -12.81 29.33
C GLU A 85 1.93 -13.21 27.91
N ILE A 86 2.60 -14.34 27.74
CA ILE A 86 2.97 -14.89 26.42
C ILE A 86 1.71 -15.13 25.56
N SER A 87 0.64 -15.66 26.13
CA SER A 87 -0.63 -15.87 25.42
C SER A 87 -1.24 -14.54 24.98
N ASP A 88 -1.23 -13.53 25.85
CA ASP A 88 -1.73 -12.19 25.57
C ASP A 88 -0.90 -11.50 24.47
N PHE A 89 0.44 -11.59 24.52
CA PHE A 89 1.32 -11.11 23.45
C PHE A 89 1.10 -11.84 22.12
N LYS A 90 0.91 -13.16 22.13
CA LYS A 90 0.56 -13.94 20.92
C LYS A 90 -0.81 -13.55 20.35
N ARG A 91 -1.74 -13.12 21.20
CA ARG A 91 -3.03 -12.58 20.75
C ARG A 91 -2.85 -11.20 20.13
N GLU A 92 -2.07 -10.32 20.76
CA GLU A 92 -1.76 -9.00 20.24
C GLU A 92 -1.08 -9.07 18.86
N LEU A 93 -0.08 -9.94 18.71
CA LEU A 93 0.60 -10.17 17.43
C LEU A 93 -0.37 -10.63 16.32
N ARG A 94 -1.35 -11.49 16.66
CA ARG A 94 -2.38 -11.91 15.72
C ARG A 94 -3.33 -10.78 15.34
N VAL A 95 -3.74 -9.95 16.30
CA VAL A 95 -4.59 -8.78 16.04
C VAL A 95 -3.86 -7.79 15.14
N GLU A 96 -2.60 -7.51 15.43
CA GLU A 96 -1.77 -6.63 14.59
C GLU A 96 -1.55 -7.21 13.19
N GLY A 97 -1.26 -8.51 13.07
CA GLY A 97 -1.14 -9.18 11.77
C GLY A 97 -2.41 -9.09 10.92
N LEU A 98 -3.59 -9.23 11.55
CA LEU A 98 -4.88 -9.05 10.87
C LEU A 98 -5.12 -7.59 10.46
N SER A 99 -4.79 -6.63 11.32
CA SER A 99 -4.90 -5.21 10.99
C SER A 99 -3.99 -4.85 9.81
N TYR A 100 -2.73 -5.25 9.87
CA TYR A 100 -1.75 -5.04 8.81
C TYR A 100 -2.22 -5.61 7.47
N TRP A 101 -2.70 -6.86 7.47
CA TRP A 101 -3.23 -7.48 6.26
C TRP A 101 -4.42 -6.70 5.70
N ARG A 102 -5.35 -6.26 6.55
CA ARG A 102 -6.53 -5.51 6.15
C ARG A 102 -6.17 -4.15 5.54
N ASP A 103 -5.28 -3.42 6.20
CA ASP A 103 -4.87 -2.07 5.77
C ASP A 103 -4.11 -2.13 4.44
N THR A 104 -3.10 -3.01 4.34
CA THR A 104 -2.33 -3.18 3.11
C THR A 104 -3.18 -3.71 1.96
N SER A 105 -4.15 -4.59 2.21
CA SER A 105 -5.08 -5.07 1.17
C SER A 105 -5.96 -3.94 0.63
N ARG A 106 -6.43 -3.04 1.50
CA ARG A 106 -7.21 -1.86 1.10
C ARG A 106 -6.38 -0.86 0.30
N LEU A 107 -5.14 -0.61 0.72
CA LEU A 107 -4.21 0.25 0.00
C LEU A 107 -3.89 -0.33 -1.39
N ARG A 108 -3.60 -1.63 -1.47
CA ARG A 108 -3.37 -2.33 -2.76
C ARG A 108 -4.59 -2.29 -3.67
N GLU A 109 -5.81 -2.41 -3.14
CA GLU A 109 -7.01 -2.25 -3.95
C GLU A 109 -7.16 -0.83 -4.49
N SER A 110 -6.88 0.17 -3.67
CA SER A 110 -6.89 1.58 -4.08
C SER A 110 -5.83 1.82 -5.17
N MET A 111 -4.62 1.28 -4.98
CA MET A 111 -3.56 1.28 -5.99
C MET A 111 -4.01 0.66 -7.32
N ARG A 112 -4.68 -0.49 -7.28
CA ARG A 112 -5.24 -1.15 -8.48
C ARG A 112 -6.32 -0.32 -9.18
N ARG A 113 -7.07 0.52 -8.45
CA ARG A 113 -8.05 1.44 -9.06
C ARG A 113 -7.34 2.60 -9.76
N VAL A 114 -6.39 3.23 -9.08
CA VAL A 114 -5.58 4.32 -9.65
C VAL A 114 -4.84 3.86 -10.91
N LEU A 115 -4.19 2.70 -10.87
CA LEU A 115 -3.52 2.11 -12.04
C LEU A 115 -4.48 1.85 -13.21
N ARG A 116 -5.71 1.39 -12.93
CA ARG A 116 -6.74 1.22 -13.97
C ARG A 116 -7.14 2.55 -14.60
N GLU A 117 -7.27 3.61 -13.80
CA GLU A 117 -7.57 4.95 -14.31
C GLU A 117 -6.44 5.53 -15.17
N ILE A 118 -5.19 5.39 -14.71
CA ILE A 118 -4.00 5.77 -15.49
C ILE A 118 -4.02 5.06 -16.84
N TRP A 119 -4.23 3.74 -16.85
CA TRP A 119 -4.27 2.94 -18.06
C TRP A 119 -5.38 3.39 -19.03
N GLN A 120 -6.58 3.69 -18.52
CA GLN A 120 -7.67 4.23 -19.34
C GLN A 120 -7.33 5.59 -19.95
N ILE A 121 -6.66 6.47 -19.21
CA ILE A 121 -6.27 7.79 -19.71
C ILE A 121 -5.19 7.66 -20.78
N GLN A 122 -4.19 6.80 -20.56
CA GLN A 122 -3.15 6.52 -21.56
C GLN A 122 -3.77 5.93 -22.85
N GLY A 123 -4.73 5.00 -22.73
CA GLY A 123 -5.47 4.47 -23.87
C GLY A 123 -6.27 5.53 -24.63
N ARG A 124 -6.94 6.44 -23.91
CA ARG A 124 -7.65 7.59 -24.53
C ARG A 124 -6.70 8.54 -25.25
N LYS A 125 -5.53 8.79 -24.68
CA LYS A 125 -4.50 9.63 -25.31
C LYS A 125 -4.01 9.01 -26.62
N ALA A 126 -3.70 7.71 -26.61
CA ALA A 126 -3.31 6.98 -27.82
C ALA A 126 -4.40 7.02 -28.90
N PHE A 127 -5.65 6.75 -28.52
CA PHE A 127 -6.78 6.82 -29.45
C PHE A 127 -6.97 8.21 -30.06
N LEU A 128 -6.88 9.28 -29.25
CA LEU A 128 -7.02 10.66 -29.73
C LEU A 128 -5.92 11.03 -30.73
N THR A 129 -4.68 10.61 -30.47
CA THR A 129 -3.57 10.80 -31.41
C THR A 129 -3.87 10.12 -32.74
N ASP A 130 -4.19 8.81 -32.73
CA ASP A 130 -4.48 8.05 -33.95
C ASP A 130 -5.69 8.60 -34.72
N TYR A 131 -6.73 9.03 -34.01
CA TYR A 131 -7.94 9.58 -34.61
C TYR A 131 -7.68 10.93 -35.28
N LEU A 132 -6.90 11.81 -34.63
CA LEU A 132 -6.54 13.10 -35.18
C LEU A 132 -5.59 12.94 -36.39
N ASP A 133 -4.62 12.03 -36.33
CA ASP A 133 -3.72 11.76 -37.45
C ASP A 133 -4.50 11.31 -38.69
N LYS A 134 -5.48 10.40 -38.52
CA LYS A 134 -6.41 9.97 -39.59
C LYS A 134 -7.29 11.10 -40.13
N LEU A 135 -7.74 12.04 -39.29
CA LEU A 135 -8.55 13.19 -39.71
C LEU A 135 -7.73 14.25 -40.45
N THR A 136 -6.47 14.43 -40.09
CA THR A 136 -5.59 15.43 -40.72
C THR A 136 -5.00 14.98 -42.06
N GLY A 137 -5.10 13.70 -42.43
CA GLY A 137 -4.69 13.20 -43.74
C GLY A 137 -3.21 13.41 -44.06
N ILE A 138 -2.35 13.51 -43.04
CA ILE A 138 -0.91 13.63 -43.24
C ILE A 138 -0.36 12.20 -43.36
N GLU A 139 -0.35 11.67 -44.59
CA GLU A 139 0.57 10.59 -44.97
C GLU A 139 1.99 11.20 -44.97
N TRP A 140 2.89 10.66 -44.14
CA TRP A 140 4.33 10.96 -44.21
C TRP A 140 4.99 10.13 -45.31
#